data_AF-A0A1E7ZEB4-F1
#
_entry.id   AF-A0A1E7ZEB4-F1
#
_cell.length_a   1.000
_cell.length_b   1.000
_cell.length_c   1.000
_cell.angle_alpha   90.00
_cell.angle_beta   90.00
_cell.angle_gamma   90.00
#
_symmetry.space_group_name_H-M   'P 1'
#
loop_
_entity.id
_entity.type
_entity.pdbx_description
1 polymer ?
#
loop_
_entity_poly.entity_id
_entity_poly.type
_entity_poly.pdbx_seq_one_letter_code
_entity_poly.pdbx_strand_id
1 'polypeptide(L)' 'MANPAKINPEIEIGLTALCLHAQPDVTLTRQEIADVCNCSDQAIREIEIRALKKATVRARRMGLHEFLED' A
#
# COMPACT_ATOMS: atom_id res chain seq x y z
N MET A 1 -17.76 8.30 16.38
CA MET A 1 -17.52 6.94 15.85
C MET A 1 -16.90 7.09 14.47
N ALA A 2 -15.66 6.67 14.27
CA ALA A 2 -15.00 6.79 12.98
C ALA A 2 -15.66 5.82 11.99
N ASN A 3 -16.28 6.36 10.93
CA ASN A 3 -16.80 5.58 9.82
C ASN A 3 -15.61 4.83 9.18
N PRO A 4 -15.62 3.49 9.02
CA PRO A 4 -14.58 2.82 8.25
C PRO A 4 -14.59 3.46 6.87
N ALA A 5 -13.57 4.26 6.58
CA ALA A 5 -13.46 5.00 5.34
C ALA A 5 -13.78 4.02 4.20
N LYS A 6 -14.88 4.29 3.48
CA LYS A 6 -15.35 3.48 2.37
C LYS A 6 -14.15 3.29 1.45
N ILE A 7 -13.57 2.09 1.43
CA ILE A 7 -12.45 1.79 0.54
C ILE A 7 -12.99 2.01 -0.86
N ASN A 8 -12.36 2.91 -1.62
CA ASN A 8 -12.77 3.17 -2.99
C ASN A 8 -12.57 1.86 -3.79
N PRO A 9 -13.64 1.25 -4.32
CA PRO A 9 -13.53 -0.02 -5.04
C PRO A 9 -12.56 0.03 -6.22
N GLU A 10 -12.39 1.20 -6.85
CA GLU A 10 -11.45 1.39 -7.95
C GLU A 10 -9.99 1.22 -7.50
N ILE A 11 -9.66 1.68 -6.29
CA ILE A 11 -8.33 1.51 -5.70
C ILE A 11 -8.07 0.03 -5.39
N GLU A 12 -9.07 -0.68 -4.86
CA GLU A 12 -8.92 -2.10 -4.51
C GLU A 12 -8.71 -2.97 -5.77
N ILE A 13 -9.48 -2.71 -6.83
CA ILE A 13 -9.31 -3.38 -8.13
C ILE A 13 -7.94 -3.06 -8.72
N GLY A 14 -7.55 -1.78 -8.75
CA GLY A 14 -6.27 -1.33 -9.30
C GLY A 14 -5.08 -1.97 -8.59
N LEU A 15 -5.03 -1.91 -7.26
CA LEU A 15 -3.97 -2.53 -6.47
C LEU A 15 -3.93 -4.05 -6.65
N THR A 16 -5.08 -4.71 -6.74
CA THR A 16 -5.15 -6.16 -6.99
C THR A 16 -4.57 -6.51 -8.35
N ALA A 17 -4.92 -5.77 -9.40
CA ALA A 17 -4.39 -5.98 -10.73
C ALA A 17 -2.87 -5.76 -10.77
N LEU A 18 -2.36 -4.72 -10.10
CA LEU A 18 -0.92 -4.47 -9.98
C LEU A 18 -0.21 -5.63 -9.29
N CYS A 19 -0.74 -6.15 -8.17
CA CYS A 19 -0.14 -7.29 -7.47
C CYS A 19 -0.10 -8.57 -8.32
N LEU A 20 -1.04 -8.75 -9.25
CA LEU A 20 -1.11 -9.93 -10.12
C LEU A 20 -0.25 -9.83 -11.39
N HIS A 21 -0.05 -8.60 -11.89
CA HIS A 21 0.53 -8.37 -13.22
C HIS A 21 1.83 -7.56 -13.21
N ALA A 22 2.23 -6.98 -12.08
CA ALA A 22 3.52 -6.29 -11.99
C ALA A 22 4.66 -7.25 -12.35
N GLN A 23 5.53 -6.79 -13.25
CA GLN A 23 6.70 -7.57 -13.64
C GLN A 23 7.66 -7.70 -12.44
N PRO A 24 8.29 -8.87 -12.27
CA PRO A 24 9.42 -9.00 -11.34
C PRO A 24 10.47 -7.93 -11.64
N ASP A 25 11.11 -7.42 -10.59
CA ASP A 25 12.17 -6.39 -10.65
C ASP A 25 11.73 -4.98 -11.08
N VAL A 26 10.44 -4.76 -11.35
CA VAL A 26 9.89 -3.42 -11.59
C VAL A 26 9.35 -2.83 -10.29
N THR A 27 9.82 -1.63 -9.95
CA THR A 27 9.26 -0.83 -8.86
C THR A 27 8.45 0.31 -9.43
N LEU A 28 7.14 0.30 -9.18
CA LEU A 28 6.25 1.38 -9.60
C LEU A 28 6.35 2.56 -8.63
N THR A 29 6.36 3.77 -9.18
CA THR A 29 6.19 5.00 -8.43
C THR A 29 4.75 5.14 -7.94
N ARG A 30 4.54 5.94 -6.89
CA ARG A 30 3.20 6.20 -6.36
C ARG A 30 2.26 6.85 -7.39
N GLN A 31 2.81 7.68 -8.28
CA GLN A 31 2.02 8.29 -9.35
C GLN A 31 1.54 7.24 -10.36
N GLU A 32 2.41 6.31 -10.79
CA GLU A 32 2.01 5.22 -11.69
C GLU A 32 0.92 4.32 -11.06
N ILE A 33 1.04 4.05 -9.75
CA ILE A 33 0.02 3.31 -9.00
C ILE A 33 -1.30 4.10 -8.96
N ALA A 34 -1.22 5.41 -8.72
CA ALA A 34 -2.38 6.30 -8.64
C ALA A 34 -3.12 6.39 -9.99
N ASP A 35 -2.39 6.45 -11.09
CA ASP A 35 -2.93 6.46 -12.45
C ASP A 35 -3.72 5.18 -12.74
N VAL A 36 -3.19 4.01 -12.35
CA VAL A 36 -3.90 2.72 -12.49
C VAL A 36 -5.12 2.61 -11.58
N CYS A 37 -5.03 3.15 -10.36
CA CYS A 37 -6.10 3.12 -9.37
C CYS A 37 -7.16 4.22 -9.55
N ASN A 38 -7.00 5.09 -10.56
CA ASN A 38 -7.83 6.27 -10.79
C ASN A 38 -8.02 7.13 -9.52
N CYS A 39 -6.91 7.39 -8.81
CA CYS A 39 -6.94 8.17 -7.58
C CYS A 39 -5.80 9.19 -7.52
N SER A 40 -5.75 9.99 -6.45
CA SER A 40 -4.64 10.93 -6.24
C SER A 40 -3.39 10.21 -5.69
N ASP A 41 -2.20 10.72 -6.00
CA ASP A 41 -0.93 10.29 -5.38
C ASP A 41 -1.01 10.33 -3.84
N GLN A 42 -1.65 11.36 -3.29
CA GLN A 42 -1.87 11.51 -1.86
C GLN A 42 -2.68 10.35 -1.26
N ALA A 43 -3.66 9.80 -1.99
CA ALA A 43 -4.42 8.64 -1.52
C ALA A 43 -3.52 7.39 -1.43
N ILE A 44 -2.66 7.17 -2.42
CA ILE A 44 -1.68 6.07 -2.41
C ILE A 44 -0.68 6.26 -1.26
N ARG A 45 -0.19 7.48 -1.04
CA ARG A 45 0.70 7.82 0.09
C ARG A 45 0.07 7.48 1.45
N GLU A 46 -1.21 7.78 1.64
CA GLU A 46 -1.90 7.45 2.90
C GLU A 46 -2.05 5.95 3.11
N ILE A 47 -2.32 5.20 2.04
CA ILE A 47 -2.38 3.73 2.07
C ILE A 47 -1.00 3.17 2.44
N GLU A 48 0.06 3.64 1.79
CA GLU A 48 1.44 3.25 2.04
C GLU A 48 1.83 3.47 3.51
N ILE A 49 1.58 4.66 4.07
CA ILE A 49 1.89 4.95 5.48
C ILE A 49 1.13 4.00 6.42
N ARG A 50 -0.15 3.71 6.15
CA ARG A 50 -0.95 2.79 6.97
C ARG A 50 -0.45 1.36 6.82
N ALA A 51 -0.06 0.94 5.62
CA ALA A 51 0.49 -0.37 5.34
C ALA A 51 1.84 -0.56 6.04
N LEU A 52 2.74 0.43 5.95
CA LEU A 52 4.03 0.42 6.62
C LEU A 52 3.87 0.29 8.13
N LYS A 53 3.02 1.10 8.76
CA LYS A 53 2.72 0.98 10.21
C LYS A 53 2.27 -0.43 10.60
N LYS A 54 1.37 -1.04 9.80
CA LYS A 54 0.91 -2.41 10.04
C LYS A 54 2.05 -3.43 9.86
N ALA A 55 2.87 -3.26 8.82
CA ALA A 55 4.02 -4.10 8.54
C ALA A 55 5.05 -4.03 9.67
N THR A 56 5.40 -2.84 10.17
CA THR A 56 6.30 -2.64 11.32
C THR A 56 5.80 -3.37 12.57
N VAL A 57 4.52 -3.22 12.90
CA VAL A 57 3.92 -3.92 14.06
C VAL A 57 3.97 -5.44 13.87
N ARG A 58 3.69 -5.92 12.65
CA ARG A 58 3.75 -7.36 12.32
C ARG A 58 5.17 -7.90 12.40
N ALA A 59 6.15 -7.18 11.87
CA ALA A 59 7.56 -7.56 11.90
C ALA A 59 8.07 -7.71 13.34
N ARG A 60 7.75 -6.75 14.22
CA ARG A 60 8.09 -6.84 15.67
C ARG A 60 7.47 -8.07 16.33
N ARG A 61 6.19 -8.37 16.04
CA ARG A 61 5.52 -9.57 16.57
C ARG A 61 6.10 -10.88 16.05
N MET A 62 6.68 -10.87 14.85
CA MET A 62 7.31 -12.03 14.23
C MET A 62 8.81 -12.15 14.57
N GLY A 63 9.36 -11.26 15.42
CA GLY A 63 10.77 -11.24 15.74
C GLY A 63 11.68 -10.65 14.64
N LEU A 64 11.12 -10.20 13.51
CA LEU A 64 11.83 -9.62 12.36
C LEU A 64 12.19 -8.13 12.55
N HIS A 65 12.38 -7.72 13.80
CA HIS A 65 12.60 -6.32 14.18
C HIS A 65 13.97 -5.79 13.74
N GLU A 66 14.96 -6.67 13.55
CA GLU A 66 16.30 -6.32 13.05
C GLU A 66 16.30 -5.81 11.59
N PHE A 67 15.24 -6.09 10.83
CA PHE A 67 15.08 -5.64 9.43
C PHE A 67 14.28 -4.34 9.32
N LEU A 68 13.89 -3.73 10.43
CA LEU A 68 13.26 -2.42 10.45
C LEU A 68 14.35 -1.36 10.56
N GLU A 69 14.30 -0.34 9.70
CA GLU A 69 15.12 0.86 9.89
C GLU A 69 14.68 1.59 11.17
N ASP A 70 15.66 2.12 11.93
CA ASP A 70 15.46 2.82 13.21
C ASP A 70 14.69 4.15 13.06
#